data_AF-A0A2M8Z316-F1
#
_entry.id   AF-A0A2M8Z316-F1
#
_cell.length_a   1.000
_cell.length_b   1.000
_cell.length_c   1.000
_cell.angle_alpha   90.00
_cell.angle_beta   90.00
_cell.angle_gamma   90.00
#
_symmetry.space_group_name_H-M   'P 1'
#
loop_
_entity.id
_entity.type
_entity.pdbx_description
1 polymer ?
#
loop_
_entity_poly.entity_id
_entity_poly.type
_entity_poly.pdbx_seq_one_letter_code
_entity_poly.pdbx_strand_id
1 'polypeptide(L)'
;MAYGPYYYITDWKNEPSQETPINRTNLLKIENGIKEADNRIVQLDAKKAEQALVNTLVKEITLDTDTGILTVTQQNGTVTTYDLAIEKVVANFDINDDNELVLTLADGTQKVIDLTRFVYSVDSTSTIAMKILNRTITAEIVDGSVTMAKLDASIQMELRQYMLDAQAARDMSLQYQNNAKIFRDQTEVIANEAVTDIAAAGGRVDETLTEFNSLLMNGYFNGPMGPQGLQGNQGATGATGGQGPQGIQGIQGPRGPQGERGSDAVVTQTNGNYIFQIRDGHLYVIYPDSSSEPPPVHINEAGHFIVTF
;
A
#
# COMPACT_ATOMS: atom_id res chain seq x y z
N MET A 1 -45.46 -35.77 -21.83
CA MET A 1 -45.47 -36.90 -22.78
C MET A 1 -46.16 -36.40 -24.04
N ALA A 2 -45.49 -36.46 -25.19
CA ALA A 2 -46.11 -36.10 -26.47
C ALA A 2 -47.30 -37.03 -26.72
N TYR A 3 -48.44 -36.49 -27.13
CA TYR A 3 -49.59 -37.32 -27.48
C TYR A 3 -49.25 -38.18 -28.71
N GLY A 4 -49.55 -39.49 -28.63
CA GLY A 4 -49.46 -40.40 -29.77
C GLY A 4 -50.82 -40.58 -30.45
N PRO A 5 -50.86 -41.01 -31.72
CA PRO A 5 -52.10 -41.37 -32.37
C PRO A 5 -52.76 -42.54 -31.63
N TYR A 6 -54.04 -42.40 -31.33
CA TYR A 6 -54.82 -43.34 -30.53
C TYR A 6 -55.80 -44.15 -31.38
N TYR A 7 -56.21 -43.63 -32.54
CA TYR A 7 -57.26 -44.22 -33.36
C TYR A 7 -56.71 -44.96 -34.59
N TYR A 8 -57.14 -46.23 -34.73
CA TYR A 8 -56.81 -47.09 -35.85
C TYR A 8 -58.09 -47.54 -36.55
N ILE A 9 -58.08 -47.54 -37.88
CA ILE A 9 -59.25 -47.91 -38.69
C ILE A 9 -59.58 -49.37 -38.46
N THR A 10 -60.85 -49.67 -38.19
CA THR A 10 -61.35 -51.05 -38.17
C THR A 10 -61.68 -51.50 -39.59
N ASP A 11 -61.19 -52.67 -40.04
CA ASP A 11 -61.56 -53.19 -41.37
C ASP A 11 -62.96 -53.80 -41.33
N TRP A 12 -63.96 -53.04 -41.80
CA TRP A 12 -65.37 -53.41 -41.87
C TRP A 12 -65.68 -54.42 -42.99
N LYS A 13 -64.80 -55.40 -43.23
CA LYS A 13 -64.90 -56.31 -44.38
C LYS A 13 -66.11 -57.27 -44.30
N ASN A 14 -66.58 -57.59 -43.10
CA ASN A 14 -67.64 -58.59 -42.85
C ASN A 14 -68.84 -58.09 -42.01
N GLU A 15 -68.88 -56.81 -41.64
CA GLU A 15 -69.76 -56.28 -40.59
C GLU A 15 -70.89 -55.31 -41.05
N PRO A 16 -70.87 -54.67 -42.24
CA PRO A 16 -71.97 -53.78 -42.62
C PRO A 16 -73.04 -54.49 -43.46
N SER A 17 -74.25 -54.58 -42.91
CA SER A 17 -75.46 -54.95 -43.67
C SER A 17 -75.76 -53.90 -44.76
N GLN A 18 -76.02 -54.35 -45.99
CA GLN A 18 -76.50 -53.48 -47.08
C GLN A 18 -77.93 -52.94 -46.84
N GLU A 19 -78.63 -53.46 -45.82
CA GLU A 19 -79.98 -53.04 -45.46
C GLU A 19 -80.02 -51.86 -44.48
N THR A 20 -78.88 -51.47 -43.90
CA THR A 20 -78.82 -50.32 -42.98
C THR A 20 -78.42 -49.03 -43.70
N PRO A 21 -78.91 -47.84 -43.28
CA PRO A 21 -78.64 -46.56 -43.95
C PRO A 21 -77.16 -46.17 -44.05
N ILE A 22 -76.29 -46.83 -43.27
CA ILE A 22 -74.85 -46.56 -43.24
C ILE A 22 -74.12 -47.78 -43.82
N ASN A 23 -73.83 -47.70 -45.13
CA ASN A 23 -73.04 -48.73 -45.81
C ASN A 23 -71.53 -48.62 -45.49
N ARG A 24 -70.76 -49.66 -45.83
CA ARG A 24 -69.30 -49.76 -45.63
C ARG A 24 -68.54 -48.49 -46.05
N THR A 25 -68.89 -47.91 -47.20
CA THR A 25 -68.21 -46.74 -47.77
C THR A 25 -68.35 -45.51 -46.88
N ASN A 26 -69.54 -45.28 -46.31
CA ASN A 26 -69.78 -44.14 -45.44
C ASN A 26 -69.11 -44.31 -44.07
N LEU A 27 -69.06 -45.53 -43.52
CA LEU A 27 -68.28 -45.84 -42.31
C LEU A 27 -66.79 -45.57 -42.52
N LEU A 28 -66.22 -46.07 -43.62
CA LEU A 28 -64.81 -45.83 -43.93
C LEU A 28 -64.48 -44.33 -44.09
N LYS A 29 -65.41 -43.51 -44.63
CA LYS A 29 -65.22 -42.06 -44.70
C LYS A 29 -65.17 -41.42 -43.31
N ILE A 30 -66.07 -41.84 -42.41
CA ILE A 30 -66.10 -41.35 -41.02
C ILE A 30 -64.83 -41.76 -40.28
N GLU A 31 -64.43 -43.04 -40.37
CA GLU A 31 -63.20 -43.56 -39.75
C GLU A 31 -61.95 -42.82 -40.25
N ASN A 32 -61.86 -42.54 -41.56
CA ASN A 32 -60.78 -41.72 -42.10
C ASN A 32 -60.82 -40.27 -41.56
N GLY A 33 -62.00 -39.70 -41.38
CA GLY A 33 -62.17 -38.38 -40.77
C GLY A 33 -61.73 -38.35 -39.30
N ILE A 34 -62.05 -39.38 -38.53
CA ILE A 34 -61.64 -39.52 -37.12
C ILE A 34 -60.12 -39.70 -37.03
N LYS A 35 -59.54 -40.56 -37.87
CA LYS A 35 -58.07 -40.74 -37.96
C LYS A 35 -57.35 -39.43 -38.30
N GLU A 36 -57.90 -38.67 -39.25
CA GLU A 36 -57.34 -37.38 -39.63
C GLU A 36 -57.45 -36.34 -38.49
N ALA A 37 -58.58 -36.32 -37.77
CA ALA A 37 -58.74 -35.47 -36.60
C ALA A 37 -57.74 -35.82 -35.48
N ASP A 38 -57.54 -37.12 -35.21
CA ASP A 38 -56.55 -37.61 -34.24
C ASP A 38 -55.12 -37.18 -34.61
N ASN A 39 -54.73 -37.36 -35.88
CA ASN A 39 -53.44 -36.90 -36.38
C ASN A 39 -53.24 -35.38 -36.22
N ARG A 40 -54.28 -34.58 -36.46
CA ARG A 40 -54.21 -33.11 -36.28
C ARG A 40 -54.01 -32.72 -34.82
N ILE A 41 -54.63 -33.43 -33.88
CA ILE A 41 -54.45 -33.19 -32.45
C ILE A 41 -53.00 -33.46 -32.05
N VAL A 42 -52.41 -34.56 -32.52
CA VAL A 42 -50.99 -34.89 -32.30
C VAL A 42 -50.07 -33.80 -32.88
N GLN A 43 -50.35 -33.30 -34.08
CA GLN A 43 -49.55 -32.21 -34.68
C GLN A 43 -49.69 -30.88 -33.94
N LEU A 44 -50.88 -30.56 -33.40
CA LEU A 44 -51.10 -29.36 -32.59
C LEU A 44 -50.35 -29.45 -31.26
N ASP A 45 -50.33 -30.62 -30.62
CA ASP A 45 -49.54 -30.89 -29.42
C ASP A 45 -48.04 -30.73 -29.68
N ALA A 46 -47.55 -31.18 -30.84
CA ALA A 46 -46.14 -31.03 -31.22
C ALA A 46 -45.73 -29.57 -31.53
N LYS A 47 -46.68 -28.71 -31.89
CA LYS A 47 -46.43 -27.31 -32.26
C LYS A 47 -46.72 -26.30 -31.16
N LYS A 48 -47.50 -26.67 -30.14
CA LYS A 48 -47.79 -25.74 -29.03
C LYS A 48 -46.54 -25.55 -28.17
N ALA A 49 -46.32 -24.33 -27.73
CA ALA A 49 -45.26 -24.04 -26.77
C ALA A 49 -45.60 -24.67 -25.42
N GLU A 50 -44.58 -25.17 -24.72
CA GLU A 50 -44.76 -25.69 -23.37
C GLU A 50 -45.21 -24.56 -22.45
N GLN A 51 -46.25 -24.81 -21.66
CA GLN A 51 -46.80 -23.79 -20.75
C GLN A 51 -45.75 -23.26 -19.77
N ALA A 52 -44.83 -24.12 -19.33
CA ALA A 52 -43.70 -23.74 -18.48
C ALA A 52 -42.78 -22.72 -19.17
N LEU A 53 -42.52 -22.87 -20.48
CA LEU A 53 -41.73 -21.91 -21.26
C LEU A 53 -42.50 -20.62 -21.52
N VAL A 54 -43.78 -20.71 -21.85
CA VAL A 54 -44.62 -19.50 -22.06
C VAL A 54 -44.68 -18.65 -20.79
N ASN A 55 -44.73 -19.30 -19.63
CA ASN A 55 -44.76 -18.65 -18.32
C ASN A 55 -43.51 -17.82 -18.00
N THR A 56 -42.34 -18.16 -18.57
CA THR A 56 -41.09 -17.41 -18.36
C THR A 56 -40.89 -16.29 -19.39
N LEU A 57 -41.73 -16.22 -20.42
CA LEU A 57 -41.67 -15.13 -21.39
C LEU A 57 -42.07 -13.81 -20.74
N VAL A 58 -41.54 -12.72 -21.29
CA VAL A 58 -41.85 -11.37 -20.85
C VAL A 58 -43.28 -11.01 -21.28
N LYS A 59 -44.05 -10.49 -20.34
CA LYS A 59 -45.38 -9.92 -20.56
C LYS A 59 -45.30 -8.42 -20.75
N GLU A 60 -44.57 -7.74 -19.89
CA GLU A 60 -44.49 -6.28 -19.84
C GLU A 60 -43.12 -5.83 -19.35
N ILE A 61 -42.63 -4.72 -19.89
CA ILE A 61 -41.43 -4.02 -19.42
C ILE A 61 -41.82 -2.57 -19.19
N THR A 62 -41.56 -2.07 -18.00
CA THR A 62 -41.75 -0.65 -17.64
C THR A 62 -40.42 -0.08 -17.13
N LEU A 63 -40.17 1.19 -17.43
CA LEU A 63 -39.05 1.95 -16.89
C LEU A 63 -39.62 3.16 -16.18
N ASP A 64 -39.38 3.25 -14.88
CA ASP A 64 -39.55 4.50 -14.15
C ASP A 64 -38.39 5.42 -14.53
N THR A 65 -38.64 6.59 -15.12
CA THR A 65 -37.57 7.51 -15.55
C THR A 65 -37.08 8.43 -14.44
N ASP A 66 -37.80 8.50 -13.32
CA ASP A 66 -37.43 9.31 -12.16
C ASP A 66 -36.55 8.48 -11.21
N THR A 67 -36.80 7.16 -11.11
CA THR A 67 -36.04 6.24 -10.26
C THR A 67 -35.17 5.24 -11.02
N GLY A 68 -35.34 5.10 -12.35
CA GLY A 68 -34.53 4.28 -13.28
C GLY A 68 -34.57 2.79 -13.01
N ILE A 69 -35.64 2.40 -12.32
CA ILE A 69 -35.95 1.01 -12.06
C ILE A 69 -36.66 0.48 -13.31
N LEU A 70 -35.98 -0.43 -14.00
CA LEU A 70 -36.55 -1.24 -15.06
C LEU A 70 -37.27 -2.43 -14.41
N THR A 71 -38.58 -2.50 -14.59
CA THR A 71 -39.42 -3.60 -14.08
C THR A 71 -39.84 -4.51 -15.22
N VAL A 72 -39.47 -5.78 -15.15
CA VAL A 72 -39.83 -6.82 -16.11
C VAL A 72 -40.84 -7.75 -15.45
N THR A 73 -42.04 -7.82 -16.01
CA THR A 73 -43.09 -8.75 -15.58
C THR A 73 -43.17 -9.90 -16.57
N GLN A 74 -43.06 -11.13 -16.08
CA GLN A 74 -43.22 -12.36 -16.88
C GLN A 74 -44.70 -12.75 -16.98
N GLN A 75 -45.04 -13.63 -17.94
CA GLN A 75 -46.42 -14.10 -18.16
C GLN A 75 -47.03 -14.82 -16.95
N ASN A 76 -46.20 -15.46 -16.11
CA ASN A 76 -46.62 -16.06 -14.84
C ASN A 76 -46.86 -15.04 -13.70
N GLY A 77 -46.64 -13.75 -13.94
CA GLY A 77 -46.78 -12.69 -12.93
C GLY A 77 -45.54 -12.48 -12.05
N THR A 78 -44.44 -13.23 -12.28
CA THR A 78 -43.15 -12.96 -11.64
C THR A 78 -42.65 -11.60 -12.09
N VAL A 79 -42.28 -10.75 -11.13
CA VAL A 79 -41.74 -9.42 -11.38
C VAL A 79 -40.27 -9.39 -10.98
N THR A 80 -39.42 -8.92 -11.88
CA THR A 80 -37.99 -8.69 -11.63
C THR A 80 -37.66 -7.23 -11.87
N THR A 81 -36.99 -6.59 -10.92
CA THR A 81 -36.56 -5.19 -11.03
C THR A 81 -35.05 -5.09 -11.20
N TYR A 82 -34.62 -4.13 -12.03
CA TYR A 82 -33.22 -3.79 -12.26
C TYR A 82 -33.06 -2.29 -12.06
N ASP A 83 -32.21 -1.89 -11.11
CA ASP A 83 -31.81 -0.49 -10.95
C ASP A 83 -30.69 -0.18 -11.95
N LEU A 84 -30.98 0.67 -12.92
CA LEU A 84 -30.03 1.02 -13.98
C LEU A 84 -29.12 2.20 -13.60
N ALA A 85 -29.36 2.85 -12.46
CA ALA A 85 -28.65 4.05 -11.99
C ALA A 85 -28.56 5.17 -13.06
N ILE A 86 -29.54 5.25 -13.97
CA ILE A 86 -29.55 6.19 -15.09
C ILE A 86 -30.00 7.60 -14.69
N GLU A 87 -30.60 7.77 -13.51
CA GLU A 87 -31.08 9.07 -12.98
C GLU A 87 -29.95 9.96 -12.47
N LYS A 88 -28.72 9.44 -12.37
CA LYS A 88 -27.65 10.15 -11.66
C LYS A 88 -26.88 11.09 -12.60
N VAL A 89 -27.61 11.99 -13.26
CA VAL A 89 -27.00 13.15 -13.93
C VAL A 89 -26.53 14.11 -12.85
N VAL A 90 -25.26 14.50 -12.93
CA VAL A 90 -24.71 15.55 -12.05
C VAL A 90 -25.36 16.87 -12.46
N ALA A 91 -26.21 17.41 -11.59
CA ALA A 91 -26.87 18.69 -11.79
C ALA A 91 -25.96 19.87 -11.39
N ASN A 92 -25.10 19.66 -10.39
CA ASN A 92 -24.12 20.65 -9.97
C ASN A 92 -22.83 19.97 -9.46
N PHE A 93 -21.71 20.65 -9.58
CA PHE A 93 -20.45 20.24 -8.97
C PHE A 93 -19.84 21.44 -8.24
N ASP A 94 -19.37 21.23 -7.02
CA ASP A 94 -18.69 22.24 -6.22
C ASP A 94 -17.57 21.61 -5.38
N ILE A 95 -16.68 22.42 -4.83
CA ILE A 95 -15.68 22.00 -3.85
C ILE A 95 -16.05 22.65 -2.51
N ASN A 96 -16.22 21.84 -1.47
CA ASN A 96 -16.58 22.34 -0.14
C ASN A 96 -15.35 22.89 0.62
N ASP A 97 -15.60 23.47 1.81
CA ASP A 97 -14.55 24.02 2.68
C ASP A 97 -13.53 22.96 3.15
N ASP A 98 -13.91 21.68 3.12
CA ASP A 98 -13.08 20.52 3.45
C ASP A 98 -12.31 19.97 2.24
N ASN A 99 -12.26 20.71 1.12
CA ASN A 99 -11.55 20.34 -0.11
C ASN A 99 -12.11 19.07 -0.79
N GLU A 100 -13.37 18.73 -0.58
CA GLU A 100 -14.01 17.59 -1.22
C GLU A 100 -14.79 18.03 -2.46
N LEU A 101 -14.65 17.29 -3.56
CA LEU A 101 -15.49 17.47 -4.75
C LEU A 101 -16.87 16.89 -4.46
N VAL A 102 -17.87 17.76 -4.34
CA VAL A 102 -19.27 17.41 -4.10
C VAL A 102 -20.01 17.47 -5.43
N LEU A 103 -20.43 16.30 -5.91
CA LEU A 103 -21.30 16.16 -7.07
C LEU A 103 -22.74 16.08 -6.56
N THR A 104 -23.53 17.11 -6.80
CA THR A 104 -24.97 17.10 -6.51
C THR A 104 -25.69 16.54 -7.72
N LEU A 105 -26.39 15.43 -7.50
CA LEU A 105 -27.19 14.75 -8.51
C LEU A 105 -28.54 15.46 -8.68
N ALA A 106 -29.20 15.25 -9.81
CA ALA A 106 -30.49 15.87 -10.12
C ALA A 106 -31.61 15.52 -9.11
N ASP A 107 -31.48 14.40 -8.40
CA ASP A 107 -32.37 13.97 -7.31
C ASP A 107 -32.07 14.66 -5.96
N GLY A 108 -31.07 15.54 -5.90
CA GLY A 108 -30.63 16.24 -4.70
C GLY A 108 -29.66 15.44 -3.81
N THR A 109 -29.37 14.19 -4.14
CA THR A 109 -28.35 13.40 -3.43
C THR A 109 -26.95 13.87 -3.80
N GLN A 110 -25.99 13.70 -2.89
CA GLN A 110 -24.62 14.14 -3.08
C GLN A 110 -23.66 12.96 -3.11
N LYS A 111 -22.73 12.99 -4.06
CA LYS A 111 -21.52 12.15 -4.06
C LYS A 111 -20.33 13.01 -3.70
N VAL A 112 -19.69 12.67 -2.58
CA VAL A 112 -18.53 13.40 -2.06
C VAL A 112 -17.27 12.61 -2.42
N ILE A 113 -16.31 13.29 -3.03
CA ILE A 113 -15.01 12.73 -3.40
C ILE A 113 -13.94 13.51 -2.63
N ASP A 114 -13.31 12.86 -1.67
CA ASP A 114 -12.20 13.42 -0.90
C ASP A 114 -11.00 13.69 -1.82
N LEU A 115 -10.70 14.98 -2.06
CA LEU A 115 -9.57 15.39 -2.89
C LEU A 115 -8.24 15.36 -2.13
N THR A 116 -8.25 15.15 -0.81
CA THR A 116 -7.03 15.03 0.01
C THR A 116 -6.19 13.83 -0.45
N ARG A 117 -6.82 12.79 -1.01
CA ARG A 117 -6.11 11.67 -1.64
C ARG A 117 -5.36 12.04 -2.93
N PHE A 118 -5.75 13.14 -3.57
CA PHE A 118 -5.14 13.65 -4.79
C PHE A 118 -4.18 14.82 -4.53
N VAL A 119 -4.35 15.51 -3.39
CA VAL A 119 -3.39 16.49 -2.89
C VAL A 119 -2.37 15.78 -2.01
N TYR A 120 -1.23 15.42 -2.58
CA TYR A 120 -0.08 15.04 -1.77
C TYR A 120 0.30 16.25 -0.91
N SER A 121 0.06 16.18 0.41
CA SER A 121 0.61 17.11 1.38
C SER A 121 1.69 16.38 2.19
N VAL A 122 2.73 17.11 2.58
CA VAL A 122 3.82 16.59 3.40
C VAL A 122 4.05 17.54 4.55
N ASP A 123 4.06 17.00 5.76
CA ASP A 123 4.31 17.78 6.96
C ASP A 123 5.81 18.02 7.14
N SER A 124 6.14 19.24 7.54
CA SER A 124 7.50 19.60 7.94
C SER A 124 7.61 19.60 9.46
N THR A 125 8.78 19.23 9.96
CA THR A 125 9.13 19.36 11.37
C THR A 125 10.13 20.51 11.56
N SER A 126 10.48 20.81 12.82
CA SER A 126 11.56 21.76 13.13
C SER A 126 12.95 21.30 12.66
N THR A 127 13.11 20.02 12.26
CA THR A 127 14.40 19.46 11.82
C THR A 127 14.42 19.11 10.34
N ILE A 128 13.28 18.67 9.79
CA ILE A 128 13.17 18.23 8.40
C ILE A 128 12.07 19.05 7.73
N ALA A 129 12.46 19.82 6.72
CA ALA A 129 11.53 20.49 5.82
C ALA A 129 11.21 19.57 4.64
N MET A 130 9.93 19.30 4.43
CA MET A 130 9.43 18.48 3.33
C MET A 130 8.80 19.39 2.28
N LYS A 131 9.19 19.22 1.02
CA LYS A 131 8.67 19.99 -0.12
C LYS A 131 8.22 19.05 -1.22
N ILE A 132 7.20 19.44 -1.96
CA ILE A 132 6.73 18.74 -3.15
C ILE A 132 6.95 19.63 -4.35
N LEU A 133 7.76 19.17 -5.30
CA LEU A 133 7.98 19.86 -6.56
C LEU A 133 7.89 18.85 -7.69
N ASN A 134 7.06 19.10 -8.69
CA ASN A 134 6.94 18.26 -9.90
C ASN A 134 6.76 16.75 -9.60
N ARG A 135 5.93 16.40 -8.60
CA ARG A 135 5.68 15.01 -8.14
C ARG A 135 6.88 14.34 -7.45
N THR A 136 7.93 15.09 -7.14
CA THR A 136 9.05 14.63 -6.29
C THR A 136 8.88 15.21 -4.90
N ILE A 137 8.97 14.35 -3.89
CA ILE A 137 9.04 14.75 -2.48
C ILE A 137 10.51 14.90 -2.12
N THR A 138 10.90 16.09 -1.64
CA THR A 138 12.26 16.38 -1.19
C THR A 138 12.24 16.66 0.31
N ALA A 139 13.15 16.03 1.02
CA ALA A 139 13.40 16.27 2.44
C ALA A 139 14.73 17.04 2.58
N GLU A 140 14.69 18.19 3.25
CA GLU A 140 15.86 19.03 3.53
C GLU A 140 16.03 19.16 5.04
N ILE A 141 17.27 19.00 5.54
CA ILE A 141 17.57 19.30 6.94
C ILE A 141 17.58 20.82 7.11
N VAL A 142 16.79 21.32 8.05
CA VAL A 142 16.73 22.75 8.35
C VAL A 142 18.05 23.19 8.97
N ASP A 143 18.63 24.27 8.47
CA ASP A 143 19.90 24.78 8.99
C ASP A 143 19.81 25.10 10.49
N GLY A 144 20.87 24.78 11.24
CA GLY A 144 20.92 24.92 12.70
C GLY A 144 20.02 23.96 13.50
N SER A 145 19.21 23.12 12.86
CA SER A 145 18.29 22.22 13.58
C SER A 145 18.97 21.00 14.21
N VAL A 146 20.16 20.62 13.74
CA VAL A 146 20.96 19.51 14.28
C VAL A 146 21.93 20.06 15.32
N THR A 147 21.56 19.94 16.59
CA THR A 147 22.40 20.32 17.73
C THR A 147 23.22 19.13 18.23
N MET A 148 24.30 19.38 18.98
CA MET A 148 25.13 18.35 19.63
C MET A 148 24.30 17.27 20.35
N ALA A 149 23.20 17.65 21.02
CA ALA A 149 22.33 16.74 21.75
C ALA A 149 21.61 15.71 20.87
N LYS A 150 21.47 15.98 19.57
CA LYS A 150 20.84 15.08 18.58
C LYS A 150 21.84 14.13 17.92
N LEU A 151 23.13 14.28 18.21
CA LEU A 151 24.19 13.42 17.68
C LEU A 151 24.35 12.16 18.54
N ASP A 152 24.84 11.09 17.94
CA ASP A 152 25.19 9.86 18.65
C ASP A 152 26.31 10.11 19.68
N ALA A 153 26.33 9.33 20.77
CA ALA A 153 27.30 9.48 21.85
C ALA A 153 28.76 9.38 21.39
N SER A 154 29.05 8.53 20.38
CA SER A 154 30.39 8.40 19.80
C SER A 154 30.84 9.70 19.12
N ILE A 155 30.00 10.28 18.27
CA ILE A 155 30.26 11.54 17.56
C ILE A 155 30.35 12.71 18.55
N GLN A 156 29.50 12.74 19.58
CA GLN A 156 29.58 13.75 20.62
C GLN A 156 30.92 13.72 21.36
N MET A 157 31.43 12.51 21.66
CA MET A 157 32.69 12.33 22.37
C MET A 157 33.87 12.84 21.52
N GLU A 158 33.91 12.47 20.25
CA GLU A 158 34.94 12.91 19.32
C GLU A 158 34.93 14.43 19.15
N LEU A 159 33.76 15.04 18.95
CA LEU A 159 33.66 16.48 18.78
C LEU A 159 34.01 17.25 20.06
N ARG A 160 33.71 16.70 21.24
CA ARG A 160 34.19 17.27 22.53
C ARG A 160 35.70 17.19 22.66
N GLN A 161 36.32 16.08 22.24
CA GLN A 161 37.77 15.96 22.25
C GLN A 161 38.42 17.01 21.36
N TYR A 162 37.90 17.21 20.14
CA TYR A 162 38.41 18.25 19.26
C TYR A 162 38.23 19.66 19.83
N MET A 163 37.12 19.94 20.51
CA MET A 163 36.93 21.23 21.21
C MET A 163 37.94 21.43 22.35
N LEU A 164 38.26 20.37 23.10
CA LEU A 164 39.26 20.42 24.17
C LEU A 164 40.67 20.64 23.61
N ASP A 165 41.04 19.92 22.56
CA ASP A 165 42.34 20.06 21.90
C ASP A 165 42.51 21.49 21.33
N ALA A 166 41.44 22.04 20.72
CA ALA A 166 41.43 23.41 20.22
C ALA A 166 41.51 24.47 21.34
N GLN A 167 40.92 24.21 22.51
CA GLN A 167 41.08 25.08 23.69
C GLN A 167 42.52 25.04 24.21
N ALA A 168 43.07 23.85 24.40
CA ALA A 168 44.45 23.68 24.84
C ALA A 168 45.45 24.37 23.89
N ALA A 169 45.25 24.24 22.57
CA ALA A 169 46.08 24.92 21.58
C ALA A 169 45.99 26.46 21.67
N ARG A 170 44.79 27.01 21.91
CA ARG A 170 44.60 28.45 22.12
C ARG A 170 45.28 28.93 23.40
N ASP A 171 45.14 28.19 24.49
CA ASP A 171 45.73 28.55 25.79
C ASP A 171 47.27 28.53 25.72
N MET A 172 47.83 27.53 25.06
CA MET A 172 49.27 27.47 24.78
C MET A 172 49.72 28.67 23.95
N SER A 173 48.99 29.03 22.89
CA SER A 173 49.29 30.23 22.09
C SER A 173 49.27 31.52 22.93
N LEU A 174 48.27 31.66 23.81
CA LEU A 174 48.18 32.81 24.71
C LEU A 174 49.36 32.86 25.69
N GLN A 175 49.78 31.71 26.23
CA GLN A 175 50.95 31.61 27.08
C GLN A 175 52.22 32.04 26.35
N TYR A 176 52.40 31.64 25.09
CA TYR A 176 53.53 32.09 24.28
C TYR A 176 53.53 33.60 24.07
N GLN A 177 52.37 34.20 23.80
CA GLN A 177 52.25 35.66 23.68
C GLN A 177 52.61 36.38 24.97
N ASN A 178 52.15 35.88 26.12
CA ASN A 178 52.48 36.45 27.43
C ASN A 178 53.97 36.36 27.73
N ASN A 179 54.60 35.20 27.48
CA ASN A 179 56.03 35.03 27.67
C ASN A 179 56.83 35.97 26.77
N ALA A 180 56.46 36.11 25.49
CA ALA A 180 57.10 37.05 24.57
C ALA A 180 56.97 38.52 25.02
N LYS A 181 55.83 38.89 25.63
CA LYS A 181 55.67 40.22 26.23
C LYS A 181 56.60 40.41 27.42
N ILE A 182 56.66 39.44 28.35
CA ILE A 182 57.54 39.49 29.53
C ILE A 182 59.00 39.67 29.12
N PHE A 183 59.47 38.91 28.12
CA PHE A 183 60.85 39.06 27.65
C PHE A 183 61.13 40.42 27.04
N ARG A 184 60.18 41.00 26.28
CA ARG A 184 60.32 42.36 25.75
C ARG A 184 60.40 43.40 26.86
N ASP A 185 59.47 43.33 27.81
CA ASP A 185 59.39 44.27 28.94
C ASP A 185 60.67 44.19 29.80
N GLN A 186 61.19 42.97 30.07
CA GLN A 186 62.47 42.78 30.77
C GLN A 186 63.66 43.36 30.01
N THR A 187 63.69 43.16 28.70
CA THR A 187 64.78 43.70 27.84
C THR A 187 64.76 45.23 27.86
N GLU A 188 63.58 45.85 27.86
CA GLU A 188 63.43 47.30 27.95
C GLU A 188 63.93 47.84 29.32
N VAL A 189 63.61 47.16 30.41
CA VAL A 189 64.12 47.51 31.76
C VAL A 189 65.65 47.44 31.80
N ILE A 190 66.23 46.33 31.34
CA ILE A 190 67.69 46.14 31.33
C ILE A 190 68.38 47.19 30.44
N ALA A 191 67.79 47.52 29.29
CA ALA A 191 68.31 48.57 28.41
C ALA A 191 68.29 49.95 29.09
N ASN A 192 67.21 50.29 29.80
CA ASN A 192 67.10 51.55 30.53
C ASN A 192 68.05 51.64 31.73
N GLU A 193 68.24 50.53 32.46
CA GLU A 193 69.25 50.43 33.53
C GLU A 193 70.66 50.61 32.96
N ALA A 194 71.00 49.93 31.87
CA ALA A 194 72.30 50.08 31.21
C ALA A 194 72.56 51.52 30.73
N VAL A 195 71.55 52.20 30.17
CA VAL A 195 71.67 53.62 29.78
C VAL A 195 71.94 54.51 30.99
N THR A 196 71.32 54.22 32.13
CA THR A 196 71.52 54.95 33.39
C THR A 196 72.94 54.73 33.94
N ASP A 197 73.43 53.49 33.89
CA ASP A 197 74.79 53.14 34.31
C ASP A 197 75.86 53.77 33.39
N ILE A 198 75.62 53.81 32.07
CA ILE A 198 76.48 54.51 31.10
C ILE A 198 76.54 56.02 31.40
N ALA A 199 75.40 56.63 31.74
CA ALA A 199 75.34 58.04 32.12
C ALA A 199 76.09 58.31 33.44
N ALA A 200 76.02 57.39 34.41
CA ALA A 200 76.75 57.46 35.67
C ALA A 200 78.26 57.21 35.50
N ALA A 201 78.68 56.40 34.52
CA ALA A 201 80.07 56.08 34.22
C ALA A 201 80.87 57.21 33.54
N GLY A 202 80.26 58.38 33.33
CA GLY A 202 81.00 59.60 32.96
C GLY A 202 81.73 59.54 31.60
N GLY A 203 81.19 58.82 30.61
CA GLY A 203 81.63 58.95 29.21
C GLY A 203 82.79 58.06 28.74
N ARG A 204 82.98 56.85 29.32
CA ARG A 204 83.83 55.82 28.69
C ARG A 204 83.02 54.96 27.71
N VAL A 205 82.59 55.57 26.60
CA VAL A 205 81.64 54.97 25.63
C VAL A 205 82.29 53.90 24.75
N ASP A 206 83.62 53.93 24.56
CA ASP A 206 84.29 53.04 23.59
C ASP A 206 84.55 51.61 24.11
N GLU A 207 84.88 51.45 25.40
CA GLU A 207 85.10 50.13 26.02
C GLU A 207 83.76 49.39 26.24
N THR A 208 82.72 50.10 26.67
CA THR A 208 81.39 49.55 26.94
C THR A 208 80.64 49.16 25.67
N LEU A 209 80.80 49.91 24.57
CA LEU A 209 80.23 49.54 23.27
C LEU A 209 80.90 48.29 22.68
N THR A 210 82.17 48.08 22.98
CA THR A 210 82.92 46.88 22.56
C THR A 210 82.45 45.64 23.32
N GLU A 211 82.22 45.74 24.63
CA GLU A 211 81.62 44.64 25.42
C GLU A 211 80.17 44.36 25.01
N PHE A 212 79.36 45.39 24.78
CA PHE A 212 77.97 45.24 24.33
C PHE A 212 77.87 44.54 22.97
N ASN A 213 78.68 44.96 21.99
CA ASN A 213 78.75 44.30 20.68
C ASN A 213 79.30 42.86 20.79
N SER A 214 80.21 42.60 21.73
CA SER A 214 80.70 41.24 21.99
C SER A 214 79.62 40.35 22.63
N LEU A 215 78.76 40.89 23.50
CA LEU A 215 77.65 40.13 24.10
C LEU A 215 76.54 39.82 23.08
N LEU A 216 76.25 40.75 22.17
CA LEU A 216 75.33 40.53 21.04
C LEU A 216 75.85 39.44 20.07
N MET A 217 77.14 39.50 19.71
CA MET A 217 77.75 38.52 18.80
C MET A 217 77.94 37.13 19.42
N ASN A 218 78.09 37.04 20.74
CA ASN A 218 78.19 35.77 21.47
C ASN A 218 76.81 35.13 21.80
N GLY A 219 75.70 35.70 21.32
CA GLY A 219 74.39 35.04 21.36
C GLY A 219 73.69 35.05 22.71
N TYR A 220 74.17 35.82 23.69
CA TYR A 220 73.57 35.91 25.03
C TYR A 220 72.13 36.45 25.05
N PHE A 221 71.65 37.02 23.95
CA PHE A 221 70.28 37.54 23.77
C PHE A 221 69.43 36.77 22.75
N ASN A 222 69.91 35.65 22.19
CA ASN A 222 69.07 34.78 21.36
C ASN A 222 68.28 33.83 22.27
N GLY A 223 66.99 34.12 22.49
CA GLY A 223 66.07 33.18 23.10
C GLY A 223 65.97 31.89 22.27
N PRO A 224 65.71 30.72 22.89
CA PRO A 224 65.56 29.48 22.14
C PRO A 224 64.46 29.63 21.08
N MET A 225 64.69 29.09 19.88
CA MET A 225 63.65 28.96 18.86
C MET A 225 62.46 28.23 19.48
N GLY A 226 61.28 28.83 19.43
CA GLY A 226 60.06 28.22 19.94
C GLY A 226 59.84 26.84 19.31
N PRO A 227 59.28 25.86 20.03
CA PRO A 227 58.98 24.56 19.44
C PRO A 227 58.10 24.74 18.21
N GLN A 228 58.36 23.93 17.17
CA GLN A 228 57.52 23.91 15.97
C GLN A 228 56.07 23.64 16.40
N GLY A 229 55.13 24.46 15.91
CA GLY A 229 53.71 24.27 16.21
C GLY A 229 53.28 22.85 15.85
N LEU A 230 52.47 22.22 16.71
CA LEU A 230 51.88 20.92 16.41
C LEU A 230 51.20 21.01 15.03
N GLN A 231 51.54 20.09 14.13
CA GLN A 231 50.85 19.97 12.87
C GLN A 231 49.36 19.75 13.18
N GLY A 232 48.48 20.57 12.59
CA GLY A 232 47.04 20.36 12.73
C GLY A 232 46.73 18.94 12.28
N ASN A 233 46.02 18.17 13.12
CA ASN A 233 45.52 16.85 12.72
C ASN A 233 44.76 17.02 11.41
N GLN A 234 45.04 16.15 10.43
CA GLN A 234 44.26 16.09 9.20
C GLN A 234 42.77 16.02 9.59
N GLY A 235 41.96 16.94 9.06
CA GLY A 235 40.52 16.92 9.33
C GLY A 235 39.98 15.54 9.00
N ALA A 236 39.24 14.94 9.93
CA ALA A 236 38.60 13.65 9.70
C ALA A 236 37.83 13.73 8.37
N THR A 237 38.05 12.77 7.47
CA THR A 237 37.16 12.57 6.33
C THR A 237 35.75 12.50 6.89
N GLY A 238 34.88 13.44 6.51
CA GLY A 238 33.52 13.50 7.02
C GLY A 238 32.88 12.13 6.91
N ALA A 239 32.28 11.65 8.00
CA ALA A 239 31.60 10.36 8.00
C ALA A 239 30.65 10.33 6.79
N THR A 240 30.77 9.32 5.93
CA THR A 240 29.73 9.02 4.95
C THR A 240 28.42 8.97 5.73
N GLY A 241 27.50 9.88 5.41
CA GLY A 241 26.23 9.98 6.13
C GLY A 241 25.63 8.59 6.26
N GLY A 242 25.28 8.19 7.49
CA GLY A 242 24.59 6.93 7.71
C GLY A 242 23.41 6.83 6.74
N GLN A 243 23.16 5.65 6.20
CA GLN A 243 21.97 5.40 5.40
C GLN A 243 20.78 5.95 6.19
N GLY A 244 20.01 6.86 5.57
CA GLY A 244 18.87 7.49 6.23
C GLY A 244 17.97 6.43 6.87
N PRO A 245 17.26 6.76 7.97
CA PRO A 245 16.36 5.79 8.59
C PRO A 245 15.49 5.18 7.51
N GLN A 246 15.41 3.85 7.49
CA GLN A 246 14.51 3.14 6.59
C GLN A 246 13.14 3.78 6.72
N GLY A 247 12.58 4.25 5.60
CA GLY A 247 11.28 4.91 5.60
C GLY A 247 10.29 4.05 6.37
N ILE A 248 9.47 4.68 7.20
CA ILE A 248 8.40 4.02 7.94
C ILE A 248 7.69 3.05 6.99
N GLN A 249 7.60 1.78 7.38
CA GLN A 249 6.88 0.80 6.59
C GLN A 249 5.47 1.36 6.39
N GLY A 250 5.06 1.50 5.13
CA GLY A 250 3.71 1.97 4.81
C GLY A 250 2.70 1.15 5.61
N ILE A 251 1.69 1.84 6.16
CA ILE A 251 0.59 1.19 6.86
C ILE A 251 0.12 -0.01 6.05
N GLN A 252 0.04 -1.18 6.69
CA GLN A 252 -0.48 -2.37 6.04
C GLN A 252 -1.86 -2.02 5.48
N GLY A 253 -2.05 -2.19 4.18
CA GLY A 253 -3.35 -1.97 3.55
C GLY A 253 -4.43 -2.76 4.32
N PRO A 254 -5.66 -2.24 4.41
CA PRO A 254 -6.74 -2.94 5.10
C PRO A 254 -6.82 -4.37 4.60
N ARG A 255 -7.06 -5.32 5.53
CA ARG A 255 -7.29 -6.73 5.18
C ARG A 255 -8.25 -6.79 4.00
N GLY A 256 -7.82 -7.43 2.92
CA GLY A 256 -8.67 -7.65 1.75
C GLY A 256 -9.99 -8.28 2.18
N PRO A 257 -11.10 -8.03 1.46
CA PRO A 257 -12.39 -8.61 1.79
C PRO A 257 -12.25 -10.13 1.95
N GLN A 258 -12.96 -10.68 2.93
CA GLN A 258 -13.00 -12.13 3.12
C GLN A 258 -13.32 -12.79 1.78
N GLY A 259 -12.45 -13.71 1.35
CA GLY A 259 -12.67 -14.46 0.12
C GLY A 259 -14.03 -15.14 0.16
N GLU A 260 -14.70 -15.19 -0.99
CA GLU A 260 -16.01 -15.84 -1.09
C GLU A 260 -15.95 -17.25 -0.52
N ARG A 261 -16.99 -17.62 0.24
CA ARG A 261 -17.14 -18.96 0.78
C ARG A 261 -17.08 -19.94 -0.39
N GLY A 262 -16.05 -20.79 -0.42
CA GLY A 262 -15.92 -21.83 -1.43
C GLY A 262 -17.20 -22.67 -1.48
N SER A 263 -17.70 -22.88 -2.70
CA SER A 263 -18.89 -23.68 -2.97
C SER A 263 -18.77 -25.07 -2.35
N ASP A 264 -19.85 -25.53 -1.72
CA ASP A 264 -19.91 -26.83 -1.06
C ASP A 264 -19.56 -27.98 -2.02
N ALA A 265 -18.75 -28.92 -1.48
CA ALA A 265 -18.44 -30.26 -1.97
C ALA A 265 -17.50 -30.40 -3.18
N VAL A 266 -16.23 -30.74 -2.90
CA VAL A 266 -15.39 -31.53 -3.81
C VAL A 266 -15.41 -32.98 -3.33
N VAL A 267 -16.11 -33.84 -4.07
CA VAL A 267 -16.06 -35.30 -3.87
C VAL A 267 -14.92 -35.84 -4.72
N THR A 268 -13.86 -36.34 -4.10
CA THR A 268 -12.85 -37.16 -4.79
C THR A 268 -12.82 -38.53 -4.14
N GLN A 269 -13.20 -39.55 -4.90
CA GLN A 269 -13.03 -40.95 -4.49
C GLN A 269 -11.57 -41.35 -4.69
N THR A 270 -10.91 -41.81 -3.63
CA THR A 270 -9.65 -42.54 -3.75
C THR A 270 -9.64 -43.64 -2.70
N ASN A 271 -9.61 -44.89 -3.17
CA ASN A 271 -9.32 -46.15 -2.45
C ASN A 271 -9.61 -46.17 -0.93
N GLY A 272 -10.87 -46.42 -0.58
CA GLY A 272 -11.37 -46.53 0.80
C GLY A 272 -12.31 -45.36 1.10
N ASN A 273 -13.59 -45.64 1.35
CA ASN A 273 -14.65 -44.62 1.39
C ASN A 273 -14.42 -43.56 2.50
N TYR A 274 -13.86 -42.42 2.16
CA TYR A 274 -13.86 -41.21 2.99
C TYR A 274 -14.63 -40.11 2.28
N ILE A 275 -15.54 -39.44 2.98
CA ILE A 275 -16.27 -38.28 2.48
C ILE A 275 -15.78 -37.05 3.22
N PHE A 276 -15.28 -36.06 2.48
CA PHE A 276 -14.95 -34.75 3.01
C PHE A 276 -16.18 -33.84 2.87
N GLN A 277 -16.66 -33.29 3.97
CA GLN A 277 -17.80 -32.39 3.99
C GLN A 277 -17.51 -31.13 4.80
N ILE A 278 -17.90 -29.97 4.29
CA ILE A 278 -17.89 -28.73 5.07
C ILE A 278 -19.27 -28.58 5.72
N ARG A 279 -19.32 -28.42 7.05
CA ARG A 279 -20.54 -28.09 7.80
C ARG A 279 -20.19 -27.04 8.85
N ASP A 280 -21.00 -25.98 8.94
CA ASP A 280 -20.83 -24.88 9.91
C ASP A 280 -19.41 -24.27 9.93
N GLY A 281 -18.74 -24.24 8.78
CA GLY A 281 -17.38 -23.70 8.63
C GLY A 281 -16.26 -24.65 9.06
N HIS A 282 -16.57 -25.90 9.42
CA HIS A 282 -15.61 -26.94 9.77
C HIS A 282 -15.55 -28.02 8.69
N LEU A 283 -14.35 -28.54 8.42
CA LEU A 283 -14.13 -29.69 7.53
C LEU A 283 -14.29 -30.99 8.34
N TYR A 284 -15.24 -31.82 7.92
CA TYR A 284 -15.50 -33.15 8.47
C TYR A 284 -14.98 -34.23 7.53
N VAL A 285 -14.41 -35.27 8.12
CA VAL A 285 -14.05 -36.51 7.44
C VAL A 285 -15.00 -37.59 7.94
N ILE A 286 -15.82 -38.14 7.05
CA ILE A 286 -16.78 -39.19 7.36
C ILE A 286 -16.21 -40.51 6.82
N TYR A 287 -16.11 -41.52 7.70
CA TYR A 287 -15.67 -42.86 7.37
C TYR A 287 -16.74 -43.89 7.79
N PRO A 288 -16.93 -45.00 7.05
CA PRO A 288 -18.10 -45.88 7.20
C PRO A 288 -17.98 -46.92 8.32
N ASP A 289 -16.79 -47.11 8.88
CA ASP A 289 -16.51 -48.14 9.88
C ASP A 289 -16.66 -47.55 11.29
N SER A 290 -17.58 -48.11 12.08
CA SER A 290 -17.86 -47.70 13.45
C SER A 290 -17.11 -48.55 14.50
N SER A 291 -16.00 -49.19 14.12
CA SER A 291 -15.34 -50.25 14.89
C SER A 291 -13.83 -50.09 15.06
N SER A 292 -13.19 -49.12 14.41
CA SER A 292 -11.77 -48.79 14.61
C SER A 292 -11.58 -47.33 15.03
N GLU A 293 -10.53 -47.09 15.82
CA GLU A 293 -10.09 -45.75 16.22
C GLU A 293 -9.82 -44.91 14.96
N PRO A 294 -10.28 -43.63 14.88
CA PRO A 294 -10.13 -42.82 13.68
C PRO A 294 -8.67 -42.77 13.24
N PRO A 295 -8.37 -42.90 11.93
CA PRO A 295 -7.00 -42.81 11.45
C PRO A 295 -6.39 -41.45 11.83
N PRO A 296 -5.10 -41.40 12.22
CA PRO A 296 -4.46 -40.14 12.58
C PRO A 296 -4.49 -39.15 11.42
N VAL A 297 -4.97 -37.94 11.69
CA VAL A 297 -5.02 -36.82 10.74
C VAL A 297 -4.11 -35.69 11.19
N HIS A 298 -3.33 -35.14 10.27
CA HIS A 298 -2.47 -33.98 10.55
C HIS A 298 -2.31 -33.09 9.30
N ILE A 299 -1.87 -31.86 9.52
CA ILE A 299 -1.51 -30.92 8.46
C ILE A 299 0.02 -30.90 8.37
N ASN A 300 0.58 -31.10 7.17
CA ASN A 300 2.02 -31.03 6.97
C ASN A 300 2.53 -29.57 6.89
N GLU A 301 3.85 -29.37 6.84
CA GLU A 301 4.47 -28.03 6.75
C GLU A 301 4.08 -27.25 5.48
N ALA A 302 3.59 -27.93 4.45
CA ALA A 302 3.08 -27.34 3.21
C ALA A 302 1.57 -26.99 3.27
N GLY A 303 0.90 -27.23 4.41
CA GLY A 303 -0.53 -26.93 4.58
C GLY A 303 -1.47 -27.98 4.00
N HIS A 304 -0.98 -29.15 3.61
CA HIS A 304 -1.81 -30.24 3.09
C HIS A 304 -2.40 -31.06 4.23
N PHE A 305 -3.69 -31.41 4.11
CA PHE A 305 -4.36 -32.33 5.02
C PHE A 305 -3.98 -33.78 4.67
N ILE A 306 -3.39 -34.50 5.62
CA ILE A 306 -2.89 -35.86 5.43
C ILE A 306 -3.65 -36.82 6.35
N VAL A 307 -4.13 -37.93 5.78
CA VAL A 307 -4.66 -39.08 6.50
C VAL A 307 -3.62 -40.19 6.44
N THR A 308 -3.18 -40.67 7.59
CA THR A 308 -2.19 -41.76 7.72
C THR A 308 -2.89 -43.07 8.06
N PHE A 309 -2.49 -44.15 7.38
CA PHE A 309 -2.98 -45.53 7.59
C PHE A 309 -1.96 -46.36 8.36
#